data_AF-A0A0K8QTL1-F1
#
_entry.id   AF-A0A0K8QTL1-F1
#
_cell.length_a   1.000
_cell.length_b   1.000
_cell.length_c   1.000
_cell.angle_alpha   90.00
_cell.angle_beta   90.00
_cell.angle_gamma   90.00
#
_symmetry.space_group_name_H-M   'P 1'
#
loop_
_entity.id
_entity.type
_entity.pdbx_description
1 polymer ?
#
loop_
_entity_poly.entity_id
_entity_poly.type
_entity_poly.pdbx_seq_one_letter_code
_entity_poly.pdbx_strand_id
1 'polypeptide(L)'
;MAIIYTLFFGGLLKDIIGMIDDLDSRQNTQQESTILIEDENQTVLTEQSSSDKNESNILLDVVKLKFSDGTLLPLSEFPDPANGIGSNESINLKFSDVDNDGLRELFITYMEIGANCCLVTNMFEQVTSDVYQHIIQFDEGFGIDLVAGRIVMDFRHAYRYFHACGACYIDNELPSRSAASDITLVYKDNKLKPGSPDQALNDRIIKDLAYLSTREQPDDNNEYGDDGTRKAYGTLITSYYFNNDRNIEDTKAIFTEYYRNPDVNEIWNEIESTIKSFGI
;
A
#
# COMPACT_ATOMS: atom_id res chain seq x y z
N MET A 1 -60.66 -9.52 46.60
CA MET A 1 -60.56 -8.05 46.41
C MET A 1 -60.02 -7.85 45.01
N ALA A 2 -60.89 -7.42 44.11
CA ALA A 2 -60.61 -7.30 42.68
C ALA A 2 -60.26 -5.85 42.35
N ILE A 3 -59.23 -5.62 41.53
CA ILE A 3 -59.08 -4.39 40.77
C ILE A 3 -58.67 -4.78 39.35
N ILE A 4 -59.59 -4.45 38.44
CA ILE A 4 -59.50 -4.43 36.98
C ILE A 4 -58.95 -3.05 36.60
N TYR A 5 -58.04 -2.95 35.61
CA TYR A 5 -58.01 -1.85 34.64
C TYR A 5 -57.33 -2.25 33.33
N THR A 6 -58.19 -2.55 32.37
CA THR A 6 -58.27 -2.18 30.94
C THR A 6 -57.04 -1.71 30.14
N LEU A 7 -56.92 -2.35 28.96
CA LEU A 7 -56.14 -2.02 27.76
C LEU A 7 -56.38 -0.60 27.19
N PHE A 8 -55.32 0.01 26.65
CA PHE A 8 -55.39 0.99 25.55
C PHE A 8 -54.24 0.73 24.56
N PHE A 9 -54.57 0.08 23.44
CA PHE A 9 -53.76 0.04 22.22
C PHE A 9 -54.49 0.92 21.19
N GLY A 10 -53.87 2.02 20.76
CA GLY A 10 -54.48 2.88 19.75
C GLY A 10 -53.64 4.11 19.46
N GLY A 11 -53.00 4.12 18.28
CA GLY A 11 -52.49 5.33 17.65
C GLY A 11 -50.97 5.42 17.58
N LEU A 12 -50.38 4.86 16.52
CA LEU A 12 -49.35 5.48 15.66
C LEU A 12 -48.84 4.41 14.67
N LEU A 13 -49.70 4.02 13.75
CA LEU A 13 -49.33 3.18 12.59
C LEU A 13 -50.18 3.60 11.37
N LYS A 14 -50.26 4.91 11.14
CA LYS A 14 -50.99 5.52 10.02
C LYS A 14 -50.20 6.52 9.17
N ASP A 15 -48.92 6.74 9.46
CA ASP A 15 -48.09 7.72 8.72
C ASP A 15 -46.92 7.10 7.92
N ILE A 16 -46.95 5.80 7.62
CA ILE A 16 -45.88 5.13 6.82
C ILE A 16 -46.41 4.48 5.53
N ILE A 17 -47.74 4.39 5.33
CA ILE A 17 -48.36 3.83 4.11
C ILE A 17 -48.94 4.97 3.25
N GLY A 18 -48.11 5.99 3.00
CA GLY A 18 -48.45 7.16 2.19
C GLY A 18 -47.27 7.77 1.42
N MET A 19 -46.10 7.13 1.44
CA MET A 19 -44.88 7.59 0.72
C MET A 19 -44.30 6.52 -0.22
N ILE A 20 -45.07 5.49 -0.57
CA ILE A 20 -44.65 4.41 -1.49
C ILE A 20 -45.37 4.47 -2.85
N ASP A 21 -46.34 5.38 -3.04
CA ASP A 21 -47.07 5.55 -4.32
C ASP A 21 -46.66 6.82 -5.11
N ASP A 22 -45.54 7.48 -4.79
CA ASP A 22 -45.03 8.66 -5.52
C ASP A 22 -43.62 8.47 -6.12
N LEU A 23 -43.21 7.21 -6.35
CA LEU A 23 -41.90 6.86 -6.93
C LEU A 23 -41.97 6.21 -8.31
N ASP A 24 -43.16 6.12 -8.93
CA ASP A 24 -43.34 5.39 -10.21
C ASP A 24 -43.95 6.23 -11.36
N SER A 25 -43.84 7.57 -11.31
CA SER A 25 -44.44 8.45 -12.33
C SER A 25 -43.54 9.53 -12.95
N ARG A 26 -42.21 9.38 -12.90
CA ARG A 26 -41.30 10.33 -13.58
C ARG A 26 -40.20 9.64 -14.39
N GLN A 27 -40.57 9.16 -15.58
CA GLN A 27 -39.63 9.03 -16.69
C GLN A 27 -39.50 10.38 -17.44
N ASN A 28 -38.26 10.67 -17.83
CA ASN A 28 -37.82 11.60 -18.88
C ASN A 28 -38.04 13.10 -18.67
N THR A 29 -37.00 13.77 -18.17
CA THR A 29 -36.46 14.95 -18.86
C THR A 29 -34.95 15.04 -18.61
N GLN A 30 -34.16 14.97 -19.68
CA GLN A 30 -32.77 15.36 -19.71
C GLN A 30 -32.63 16.81 -19.22
N GLN A 31 -31.76 17.04 -18.25
CA GLN A 31 -30.95 18.25 -18.24
C GLN A 31 -29.63 17.96 -17.51
N GLU A 32 -28.55 18.14 -18.26
CA GLU A 32 -27.16 18.06 -17.84
C GLU A 32 -26.90 19.06 -16.72
N SER A 33 -26.28 18.59 -15.63
CA SER A 33 -25.53 19.44 -14.72
C SER A 33 -24.19 18.79 -14.46
N THR A 34 -23.26 19.09 -15.35
CA THR A 34 -21.82 18.88 -15.20
C THR A 34 -21.34 19.65 -13.98
N ILE A 35 -20.97 18.94 -12.92
CA ILE A 35 -20.14 19.50 -11.86
C ILE A 35 -18.70 19.37 -12.35
N LEU A 36 -18.14 20.51 -12.78
CA LEU A 36 -16.71 20.65 -13.04
C LEU A 36 -16.00 20.65 -11.68
N ILE A 37 -15.32 19.54 -11.37
CA ILE A 37 -14.17 19.57 -10.47
C ILE A 37 -12.97 19.58 -11.41
N GLU A 38 -12.32 20.73 -11.50
CA GLU A 38 -10.99 20.88 -12.10
C GLU A 38 -9.99 20.13 -11.21
N ASP A 39 -9.63 18.90 -11.59
CA ASP A 39 -8.40 18.26 -11.15
C ASP A 39 -7.46 18.28 -12.36
N GLU A 40 -6.56 19.27 -12.38
CA GLU A 40 -5.51 19.38 -13.38
C GLU A 40 -4.46 18.28 -13.18
N ASN A 41 -4.16 17.58 -14.27
CA ASN A 41 -3.03 16.67 -14.47
C ASN A 41 -2.94 15.40 -13.60
N GLN A 42 -3.75 14.41 -13.95
CA GLN A 42 -3.39 13.00 -13.75
C GLN A 42 -3.37 12.26 -15.09
N THR A 43 -2.17 12.07 -15.65
CA THR A 43 -1.96 11.04 -16.65
C THR A 43 -1.84 9.71 -15.92
N VAL A 44 -2.97 9.03 -15.70
CA VAL A 44 -2.99 7.62 -15.31
C VAL A 44 -2.52 6.81 -16.51
N LEU A 45 -1.20 6.57 -16.60
CA LEU A 45 -0.63 5.65 -17.59
C LEU A 45 -0.82 4.21 -17.09
N THR A 46 -2.03 3.69 -17.30
CA THR A 46 -2.26 2.24 -17.35
C THR A 46 -3.19 1.91 -18.49
N GLU A 47 -2.72 2.19 -19.71
CA GLU A 47 -3.05 1.43 -20.91
C GLU A 47 -1.94 1.71 -21.92
N GLN A 48 -1.28 0.66 -22.41
CA GLN A 48 -0.30 0.76 -23.49
C GLN A 48 -1.00 1.25 -24.76
N SER A 49 -1.16 2.56 -24.91
CA SER A 49 -1.66 3.18 -26.11
C SER A 49 -0.50 3.37 -27.10
N SER A 50 -0.74 3.11 -28.38
CA SER A 50 0.28 3.11 -29.43
C SER A 50 0.93 4.48 -29.71
N SER A 51 0.52 5.57 -29.05
CA SER A 51 1.20 6.88 -29.13
C SER A 51 2.37 7.01 -28.16
N ASP A 52 2.36 6.29 -27.03
CA ASP A 52 3.37 6.43 -25.96
C ASP A 52 4.69 5.73 -26.29
N LYS A 53 4.65 4.73 -27.18
CA LYS A 53 5.86 4.04 -27.65
C LYS A 53 6.88 4.98 -28.29
N ASN A 54 6.44 6.08 -28.90
CA ASN A 54 7.35 7.04 -29.53
C ASN A 54 8.04 7.94 -28.49
N GLU A 55 7.33 8.39 -27.45
CA GLU A 55 7.94 9.18 -26.37
C GLU A 55 8.86 8.34 -25.48
N SER A 56 8.48 7.09 -25.17
CA SER A 56 9.34 6.18 -24.43
C SER A 56 10.65 5.91 -25.19
N ASN A 57 10.60 5.66 -26.49
CA ASN A 57 11.81 5.42 -27.29
C ASN A 57 12.74 6.65 -27.35
N ILE A 58 12.20 7.87 -27.39
CA ILE A 58 13.02 9.10 -27.40
C ILE A 58 13.67 9.34 -26.03
N LEU A 59 12.98 9.02 -24.94
CA LEU A 59 13.53 9.17 -23.58
C LEU A 59 14.67 8.19 -23.31
N LEU A 60 14.60 6.96 -23.81
CA LEU A 60 15.62 5.92 -23.59
C LEU A 60 17.01 6.32 -24.12
N ASP A 61 17.07 7.02 -25.26
CA ASP A 61 18.33 7.38 -25.92
C ASP A 61 18.94 8.70 -25.42
N VAL A 62 18.14 9.55 -24.75
CA VAL A 62 18.56 10.89 -24.33
C VAL A 62 18.86 10.95 -22.83
N VAL A 63 18.11 10.23 -22.01
CA VAL A 63 18.25 10.26 -20.56
C VAL A 63 19.46 9.45 -20.10
N LYS A 64 20.23 10.01 -19.17
CA LYS A 64 21.35 9.35 -18.51
C LYS A 64 21.08 9.23 -17.02
N LEU A 65 21.40 8.07 -16.47
CA LEU A 65 21.35 7.77 -15.05
C LEU A 65 22.73 7.97 -14.44
N LYS A 66 22.81 8.79 -13.39
CA LYS A 66 24.03 9.08 -12.64
C LYS A 66 24.00 8.35 -11.30
N PHE A 67 24.97 7.50 -11.05
CA PHE A 67 25.11 6.77 -9.79
C PHE A 67 26.06 7.47 -8.81
N SER A 68 26.08 6.99 -7.56
CA SER A 68 26.84 7.58 -6.45
C SER A 68 28.36 7.54 -6.65
N ASP A 69 28.86 6.58 -7.44
CA ASP A 69 30.26 6.47 -7.85
C ASP A 69 30.65 7.43 -8.98
N GLY A 70 29.69 8.19 -9.51
CA GLY A 70 29.87 9.11 -10.64
C GLY A 70 29.67 8.47 -12.01
N THR A 71 29.36 7.17 -12.07
CA THR A 71 29.04 6.47 -13.31
C THR A 71 27.81 7.11 -13.98
N LEU A 72 27.90 7.30 -15.30
CA LEU A 72 26.80 7.75 -16.15
C LEU A 72 26.44 6.63 -17.11
N LEU A 73 25.19 6.17 -17.05
CA LEU A 73 24.66 5.08 -17.87
C LEU A 73 23.48 5.60 -18.69
N PRO A 74 23.43 5.39 -20.02
CA PRO A 74 22.22 5.66 -20.79
C PRO A 74 21.03 4.87 -20.24
N LEU A 75 19.84 5.48 -20.17
CA LEU A 75 18.63 4.80 -19.68
C LEU A 75 18.33 3.54 -20.52
N SER A 76 18.61 3.57 -21.83
CA SER A 76 18.52 2.41 -22.73
C SER A 76 19.38 1.20 -22.34
N GLU A 77 20.42 1.41 -21.53
CA GLU A 77 21.33 0.38 -21.04
C GLU A 77 21.00 -0.07 -19.60
N PHE A 78 19.95 0.53 -18.99
CA PHE A 78 19.51 0.20 -17.64
C PHE A 78 18.17 -0.54 -17.65
N PRO A 79 18.01 -1.56 -16.79
CA PRO A 79 19.02 -2.19 -15.95
C PRO A 79 19.92 -3.14 -16.76
N ASP A 80 21.15 -3.41 -16.30
CA ASP A 80 22.13 -4.21 -17.06
C ASP A 80 21.61 -5.64 -17.30
N PRO A 81 21.35 -6.04 -18.56
CA PRO A 81 20.84 -7.38 -18.88
C PRO A 81 21.77 -8.52 -18.45
N ALA A 82 23.07 -8.24 -18.29
CA ALA A 82 24.06 -9.22 -17.83
C ALA A 82 23.79 -9.69 -16.39
N ASN A 83 23.00 -8.94 -15.61
CA ASN A 83 22.60 -9.29 -14.25
C ASN A 83 21.39 -10.24 -14.19
N GLY A 84 21.03 -10.90 -15.30
CA GLY A 84 19.96 -11.88 -15.31
C GLY A 84 18.57 -11.24 -15.31
N ILE A 85 18.40 -10.13 -15.97
CA ILE A 85 17.13 -9.40 -16.00
C ILE A 85 16.25 -10.01 -17.09
N GLY A 86 14.96 -10.18 -16.80
CA GLY A 86 14.00 -10.56 -17.82
C GLY A 86 14.04 -9.57 -18.97
N SER A 87 13.89 -10.06 -20.21
CA SER A 87 13.88 -9.23 -21.43
C SER A 87 13.24 -7.87 -21.18
N ASN A 88 13.82 -6.79 -21.71
CA ASN A 88 13.46 -5.36 -21.55
C ASN A 88 11.95 -5.00 -21.55
N GLU A 89 11.07 -5.93 -21.95
CA GLU A 89 9.61 -5.88 -21.80
C GLU A 89 9.10 -5.80 -20.34
N SER A 90 9.95 -5.99 -19.33
CA SER A 90 9.57 -5.96 -17.91
C SER A 90 9.89 -4.65 -17.16
N ILE A 91 10.39 -3.62 -17.85
CA ILE A 91 10.73 -2.33 -17.23
C ILE A 91 9.52 -1.40 -17.26
N ASN A 92 9.11 -0.91 -16.10
CA ASN A 92 8.09 0.12 -15.92
C ASN A 92 8.75 1.44 -15.54
N LEU A 93 8.46 2.49 -16.30
CA LEU A 93 8.94 3.85 -16.06
C LEU A 93 7.77 4.71 -15.58
N LYS A 94 7.92 5.39 -14.45
CA LYS A 94 6.97 6.41 -13.98
C LYS A 94 7.69 7.72 -13.68
N PHE A 95 7.04 8.83 -14.01
CA PHE A 95 7.53 10.17 -13.68
C PHE A 95 6.52 10.86 -12.77
N SER A 96 6.99 11.42 -11.66
CA SER A 96 6.14 12.17 -10.73
C SER A 96 6.96 13.17 -9.94
N ASP A 97 6.42 14.36 -9.77
CA ASP A 97 6.95 15.38 -8.85
C ASP A 97 6.46 15.02 -7.44
N VAL A 98 7.26 14.22 -6.72
CA VAL A 98 6.84 13.67 -5.41
C VAL A 98 7.17 14.59 -4.24
N ASP A 99 8.04 15.57 -4.43
CA ASP A 99 8.42 16.55 -3.41
C ASP A 99 7.90 17.98 -3.68
N ASN A 100 7.21 18.19 -4.80
CA ASN A 100 6.61 19.44 -5.26
C ASN A 100 7.64 20.55 -5.55
N ASP A 101 8.82 20.21 -6.04
CA ASP A 101 9.85 21.17 -6.44
C ASP A 101 9.69 21.66 -7.91
N GLY A 102 8.75 21.07 -8.65
CA GLY A 102 8.46 21.37 -10.06
C GLY A 102 9.28 20.56 -11.06
N LEU A 103 10.19 19.71 -10.60
CA LEU A 103 10.87 18.67 -11.35
C LEU A 103 10.19 17.33 -11.07
N ARG A 104 10.30 16.37 -11.99
CA ARG A 104 9.70 15.05 -11.80
C ARG A 104 10.79 14.05 -11.51
N GLU A 105 10.62 13.25 -10.46
CA GLU A 105 11.45 12.09 -10.19
C GLU A 105 11.12 10.96 -11.17
N LEU A 106 12.14 10.18 -11.53
CA LEU A 106 12.01 8.98 -12.33
C LEU A 106 12.01 7.75 -11.43
N PHE A 107 10.98 6.93 -11.56
CA PHE A 107 10.89 5.61 -10.97
C PHE A 107 11.07 4.55 -12.06
N ILE A 108 12.00 3.63 -11.85
CA ILE A 108 12.26 2.50 -12.73
C ILE A 108 12.00 1.22 -11.94
N THR A 109 10.97 0.47 -12.31
CA THR A 109 10.67 -0.84 -11.72
C THR A 109 10.94 -1.93 -12.74
N TYR A 110 11.65 -2.98 -12.36
CA TYR A 110 11.93 -4.13 -13.20
C TYR A 110 11.97 -5.42 -12.39
N MET A 111 11.93 -6.57 -13.06
CA MET A 111 12.02 -7.87 -12.42
C MET A 111 13.39 -8.50 -12.67
N GLU A 112 14.11 -8.79 -11.59
CA GLU A 112 15.33 -9.61 -11.66
C GLU A 112 14.94 -11.09 -11.75
N ILE A 113 15.56 -11.83 -12.68
CA ILE A 113 15.34 -13.27 -12.85
C ILE A 113 16.51 -14.02 -12.18
N GLY A 114 16.18 -14.95 -11.29
CA GLY A 114 17.16 -15.75 -10.58
C GLY A 114 16.52 -16.56 -9.46
N ALA A 115 17.36 -17.21 -8.63
CA ALA A 115 16.90 -17.95 -7.45
C ALA A 115 16.17 -17.06 -6.43
N ASN A 116 16.44 -15.75 -6.48
CA ASN A 116 15.89 -14.68 -5.66
C ASN A 116 15.15 -13.68 -6.57
N CYS A 117 14.09 -14.15 -7.25
CA CYS A 117 13.35 -13.33 -8.21
C CYS A 117 12.53 -12.25 -7.49
N CYS A 118 12.84 -10.97 -7.74
CA CYS A 118 12.11 -9.87 -7.13
C CYS A 118 11.91 -8.67 -8.06
N LEU A 119 10.87 -7.91 -7.73
CA LEU A 119 10.67 -6.57 -8.26
C LEU A 119 11.68 -5.66 -7.57
N VAL A 120 12.47 -4.95 -8.38
CA VAL A 120 13.39 -3.92 -7.94
C VAL A 120 12.85 -2.58 -8.42
N THR A 121 12.72 -1.62 -7.52
CA THR A 121 12.32 -0.25 -7.84
C THR A 121 13.48 0.69 -7.53
N ASN A 122 13.87 1.50 -8.50
CA ASN A 122 14.85 2.55 -8.33
C ASN A 122 14.18 3.92 -8.47
N MET A 123 14.61 4.87 -7.65
CA MET A 123 14.16 6.26 -7.69
C MET A 123 15.33 7.17 -8.04
N PHE A 124 15.10 8.13 -8.94
CA PHE A 124 16.09 9.09 -9.40
C PHE A 124 15.52 10.52 -9.39
N GLU A 125 16.31 11.50 -8.95
CA GLU A 125 15.99 12.94 -9.04
C GLU A 125 16.51 13.52 -10.35
N GLN A 126 15.82 14.50 -10.92
CA GLN A 126 16.32 15.21 -12.10
C GLN A 126 17.36 16.28 -11.69
N VAL A 127 18.59 16.19 -12.22
CA VAL A 127 19.66 17.18 -11.93
C VAL A 127 19.99 18.09 -13.11
N THR A 128 19.71 17.63 -14.33
CA THR A 128 19.72 18.43 -15.56
C THR A 128 18.57 17.99 -16.46
N SER A 129 18.37 18.65 -17.60
CA SER A 129 17.34 18.26 -18.58
C SER A 129 17.46 16.80 -19.07
N ASP A 130 18.66 16.22 -19.04
CA ASP A 130 18.99 14.89 -19.57
C ASP A 130 19.64 13.95 -18.55
N VAL A 131 19.85 14.38 -17.30
CA VAL A 131 20.51 13.56 -16.27
C VAL A 131 19.62 13.41 -15.05
N TYR A 132 19.43 12.15 -14.66
CA TYR A 132 18.74 11.74 -13.46
C TYR A 132 19.74 11.09 -12.49
N GLN A 133 19.82 11.58 -11.26
CA GLN A 133 20.73 11.07 -10.23
C GLN A 133 20.02 10.04 -9.35
N HIS A 134 20.66 8.89 -9.15
CA HIS A 134 20.14 7.81 -8.32
C HIS A 134 20.03 8.28 -6.87
N ILE A 135 18.84 8.09 -6.30
CA ILE A 135 18.54 8.41 -4.90
C ILE A 135 18.61 7.13 -4.07
N ILE A 136 17.81 6.13 -4.45
CA ILE A 136 17.62 4.91 -3.67
C ILE A 136 17.18 3.77 -4.57
N GLN A 137 17.59 2.56 -4.18
CA GLN A 137 17.08 1.30 -4.69
C GLN A 137 16.27 0.61 -3.59
N PHE A 138 15.16 0.02 -3.97
CA PHE A 138 14.40 -0.91 -3.15
C PHE A 138 14.54 -2.30 -3.77
N ASP A 139 15.23 -3.18 -3.06
CA ASP A 139 15.40 -4.59 -3.38
C ASP A 139 14.48 -5.47 -2.51
N GLU A 140 14.67 -6.80 -2.62
CA GLU A 140 13.81 -7.84 -2.03
C GLU A 140 13.26 -7.47 -0.64
N GLY A 141 11.94 -7.57 -0.47
CA GLY A 141 11.27 -7.40 0.83
C GLY A 141 10.30 -6.22 0.89
N PHE A 142 10.30 -5.32 -0.09
CA PHE A 142 9.40 -4.17 -0.09
C PHE A 142 8.57 -4.11 -1.36
N GLY A 143 7.29 -3.79 -1.24
CA GLY A 143 6.52 -3.29 -2.38
C GLY A 143 6.61 -1.77 -2.36
N ILE A 144 7.39 -1.16 -3.25
CA ILE A 144 7.28 0.28 -3.48
C ILE A 144 6.50 0.51 -4.76
N ASP A 145 5.45 1.32 -4.67
CA ASP A 145 4.71 1.78 -5.83
C ASP A 145 4.48 3.30 -5.76
N LEU A 146 4.20 3.89 -6.91
CA LEU A 146 3.74 5.26 -7.04
C LEU A 146 2.23 5.23 -7.32
N VAL A 147 1.44 5.69 -6.34
CA VAL A 147 -0.03 5.72 -6.41
C VAL A 147 -0.49 7.16 -6.24
N ALA A 148 -1.14 7.71 -7.28
CA ALA A 148 -1.66 9.08 -7.28
C ALA A 148 -0.63 10.14 -6.83
N GLY A 149 0.60 10.04 -7.34
CA GLY A 149 1.70 10.96 -7.02
C GLY A 149 2.34 10.76 -5.64
N ARG A 150 2.00 9.67 -4.93
CA ARG A 150 2.54 9.34 -3.61
C ARG A 150 3.35 8.07 -3.67
N ILE A 151 4.47 8.05 -2.96
CA ILE A 151 5.28 6.86 -2.78
C ILE A 151 4.59 6.01 -1.71
N VAL A 152 4.18 4.81 -2.06
CA VAL A 152 3.53 3.85 -1.15
C VAL A 152 4.52 2.71 -0.89
N MET A 153 4.72 2.39 0.39
CA MET A 153 5.54 1.27 0.83
C MET A 153 4.68 0.20 1.48
N ASP A 154 4.69 -1.00 0.90
CA ASP A 154 3.94 -2.18 1.31
C ASP A 154 4.86 -3.22 1.95
N PHE A 155 4.44 -3.74 3.11
CA PHE A 155 5.20 -4.66 3.95
C PHE A 155 4.88 -6.15 3.71
N ARG A 156 3.95 -6.52 2.82
CA ARG A 156 3.55 -7.92 2.60
C ARG A 156 4.71 -8.79 2.12
N HIS A 157 5.64 -8.21 1.36
CA HIS A 157 6.84 -8.93 0.91
C HIS A 157 7.82 -9.18 2.06
N ALA A 158 7.99 -8.23 2.99
CA ALA A 158 8.87 -8.38 4.15
C ALA A 158 8.42 -9.53 5.05
N TYR A 159 7.11 -9.78 5.08
CA TYR A 159 6.49 -10.85 5.85
C TYR A 159 6.11 -12.08 5.00
N ARG A 160 6.60 -12.21 3.76
CA ARG A 160 6.16 -13.25 2.81
C ARG A 160 6.20 -14.67 3.39
N TYR A 161 7.24 -15.02 4.14
CA TYR A 161 7.41 -16.35 4.75
C TYR A 161 7.33 -16.32 6.28
N PHE A 162 6.78 -15.25 6.85
CA PHE A 162 6.67 -15.09 8.30
C PHE A 162 5.65 -16.07 8.86
N HIS A 163 6.14 -17.17 9.45
CA HIS A 163 5.34 -18.23 10.09
C HIS A 163 4.27 -18.87 9.19
N ALA A 164 4.36 -18.73 7.87
CA ALA A 164 3.34 -19.24 6.95
C ALA A 164 3.93 -19.44 5.55
N CYS A 165 3.23 -20.21 4.70
CA CYS A 165 3.62 -20.35 3.30
C CYS A 165 3.66 -19.00 2.56
N GLY A 166 4.50 -18.89 1.53
CA GLY A 166 4.71 -17.65 0.77
C GLY A 166 3.43 -16.99 0.22
N ALA A 167 2.42 -17.80 -0.11
CA ALA A 167 1.14 -17.36 -0.67
C ALA A 167 -0.02 -17.37 0.34
N CYS A 168 0.25 -17.75 1.60
CA CYS A 168 -0.75 -17.85 2.66
C CYS A 168 -1.02 -16.45 3.20
N TYR A 169 -2.18 -15.89 2.84
CA TYR A 169 -2.67 -14.58 3.30
C TYR A 169 -4.15 -14.70 3.63
N ILE A 170 -4.56 -14.04 4.71
CA ILE A 170 -5.95 -13.99 5.18
C ILE A 170 -6.63 -12.64 4.84
N ASP A 171 -6.08 -11.87 3.91
CA ASP A 171 -6.55 -10.53 3.54
C ASP A 171 -8.05 -10.48 3.21
N ASN A 172 -8.57 -11.54 2.57
CA ASN A 172 -9.99 -11.67 2.22
C ASN A 172 -10.90 -11.95 3.42
N GLU A 173 -10.34 -12.37 4.55
CA GLU A 173 -11.06 -12.60 5.81
C GLU A 173 -11.05 -11.35 6.70
N LEU A 174 -10.14 -10.39 6.45
CA LEU A 174 -10.04 -9.16 7.22
C LEU A 174 -11.24 -8.24 6.99
N PRO A 175 -11.75 -7.56 8.04
CA PRO A 175 -12.86 -6.60 7.91
C PRO A 175 -12.61 -5.41 6.98
N SER A 176 -11.36 -5.06 6.72
CA SER A 176 -10.94 -4.05 5.75
C SER A 176 -10.95 -4.54 4.29
N ARG A 177 -11.00 -5.87 4.07
CA ARG A 177 -10.93 -6.57 2.77
C ARG A 177 -9.58 -6.45 2.03
N SER A 178 -8.58 -5.88 2.69
CA SER A 178 -7.18 -5.87 2.29
C SER A 178 -6.37 -5.47 3.52
N ALA A 179 -5.31 -6.21 3.85
CA ALA A 179 -4.47 -5.83 4.98
C ALA A 179 -4.04 -4.37 4.83
N ALA A 180 -4.19 -3.58 5.89
CA ALA A 180 -3.65 -2.23 5.98
C ALA A 180 -2.12 -2.30 6.15
N SER A 181 -1.45 -2.83 5.13
CA SER A 181 -0.06 -3.27 5.12
C SER A 181 0.88 -2.27 4.48
N ASP A 182 0.42 -1.05 4.23
CA ASP A 182 1.15 -0.02 3.53
C ASP A 182 1.14 1.32 4.27
N ILE A 183 2.17 2.14 3.96
CA ILE A 183 2.29 3.53 4.39
C ILE A 183 2.58 4.42 3.19
N THR A 184 2.26 5.70 3.33
CA THR A 184 2.79 6.72 2.42
C THR A 184 4.16 7.19 2.89
N LEU A 185 5.12 7.28 1.97
CA LEU A 185 6.40 7.94 2.15
C LEU A 185 6.38 9.32 1.49
N VAL A 186 7.16 10.24 2.06
CA VAL A 186 7.43 11.56 1.51
C VAL A 186 8.92 11.65 1.22
N TYR A 187 9.25 12.13 0.02
CA TYR A 187 10.61 12.50 -0.33
C TYR A 187 10.83 13.97 0.01
N LYS A 188 11.79 14.27 0.89
CA LYS A 188 12.12 15.64 1.27
C LYS A 188 13.52 15.72 1.86
N ASP A 189 14.25 16.78 1.51
CA ASP A 189 15.64 17.00 1.95
C ASP A 189 16.55 15.81 1.57
N ASN A 190 16.37 15.29 0.36
CA ASN A 190 17.08 14.14 -0.21
C ASN A 190 16.95 12.85 0.63
N LYS A 191 15.82 12.70 1.33
CA LYS A 191 15.52 11.54 2.18
C LYS A 191 14.08 11.13 2.03
N LEU A 192 13.84 9.83 1.99
CA LEU A 192 12.51 9.27 2.20
C LEU A 192 12.23 9.18 3.68
N LYS A 193 11.02 9.58 4.07
CA LYS A 193 10.53 9.51 5.43
C LYS A 193 9.08 9.04 5.39
N PRO A 194 8.57 8.39 6.46
CA PRO A 194 7.13 8.22 6.61
C PRO A 194 6.41 9.57 6.49
N GLY A 195 5.25 9.55 5.85
CA GLY A 195 4.36 10.70 5.79
C GLY A 195 3.78 11.06 7.15
N SER A 196 2.94 12.10 7.18
CA SER A 196 2.18 12.42 8.40
C SER A 196 1.25 11.27 8.77
N PRO A 197 1.02 11.01 10.07
CA PRO A 197 0.13 9.95 10.53
C PRO A 197 -1.25 10.00 9.87
N ASP A 198 -1.66 8.89 9.26
CA ASP A 198 -2.99 8.69 8.68
C ASP A 198 -3.91 8.00 9.71
N GLN A 199 -4.88 8.76 10.23
CA GLN A 199 -5.85 8.22 11.19
C GLN A 199 -6.74 7.15 10.55
N ALA A 200 -7.11 7.27 9.28
CA ALA A 200 -7.93 6.28 8.61
C ALA A 200 -7.16 4.95 8.44
N LEU A 201 -5.85 5.03 8.21
CA LEU A 201 -4.97 3.86 8.22
C LEU A 201 -4.95 3.20 9.60
N ASN A 202 -4.74 3.99 10.68
CA ASN A 202 -4.78 3.49 12.06
C ASN A 202 -6.12 2.81 12.38
N ASP A 203 -7.25 3.41 12.00
CA ASP A 203 -8.58 2.85 12.27
C ASP A 203 -8.76 1.49 11.58
N ARG A 204 -8.27 1.32 10.35
CA ARG A 204 -8.27 0.02 9.66
C ARG A 204 -7.39 -1.00 10.37
N ILE A 205 -6.18 -0.60 10.75
CA ILE A 205 -5.24 -1.47 11.48
C ILE A 205 -5.87 -1.98 12.76
N ILE A 206 -6.42 -1.09 13.60
CA ILE A 206 -7.05 -1.47 14.86
C ILE A 206 -8.25 -2.38 14.64
N LYS A 207 -9.08 -2.09 13.62
CA LYS A 207 -10.22 -2.94 13.26
C LYS A 207 -9.79 -4.37 12.89
N ASP A 208 -8.73 -4.49 12.08
CA ASP A 208 -8.23 -5.78 11.63
C ASP A 208 -7.54 -6.53 12.79
N LEU A 209 -6.74 -5.85 13.61
CA LEU A 209 -6.13 -6.43 14.82
C LEU A 209 -7.19 -6.93 15.82
N ALA A 210 -8.26 -6.17 16.02
CA ALA A 210 -9.40 -6.57 16.85
C ALA A 210 -10.05 -7.85 16.33
N TYR A 211 -10.26 -7.95 15.01
CA TYR A 211 -10.76 -9.19 14.39
C TYR A 211 -9.80 -10.37 14.60
N LEU A 212 -8.50 -10.18 14.34
CA LEU A 212 -7.49 -11.22 14.53
C LEU A 212 -7.44 -11.71 15.98
N SER A 213 -7.63 -10.82 16.95
CA SER A 213 -7.65 -11.18 18.38
C SER A 213 -8.80 -12.12 18.77
N THR A 214 -9.82 -12.22 17.91
CA THR A 214 -10.97 -13.12 18.11
C THR A 214 -10.82 -14.47 17.42
N ARG A 215 -9.84 -14.61 16.52
CA ARG A 215 -9.56 -15.87 15.82
C ARG A 215 -8.83 -16.82 16.76
N GLU A 216 -9.12 -18.11 16.61
CA GLU A 216 -8.21 -19.14 17.10
C GLU A 216 -6.94 -19.05 16.24
N GLN A 217 -5.83 -18.71 16.88
CA GLN A 217 -4.56 -18.57 16.17
C GLN A 217 -3.96 -19.96 15.96
N PRO A 218 -3.52 -20.32 14.74
CA PRO A 218 -3.06 -21.68 14.48
C PRO A 218 -1.79 -22.02 15.27
N ASP A 219 -1.71 -23.27 15.72
CA ASP A 219 -0.48 -23.84 16.27
C ASP A 219 0.62 -23.83 15.19
N ASP A 220 1.81 -23.37 15.57
CA ASP A 220 2.98 -23.26 14.69
C ASP A 220 3.70 -24.61 14.46
N ASN A 221 3.11 -25.72 14.90
CA ASN A 221 3.73 -27.04 14.89
C ASN A 221 3.58 -27.82 13.58
N ASN A 222 3.17 -27.17 12.48
CA ASN A 222 2.99 -27.83 11.19
C ASN A 222 4.06 -27.42 10.17
N GLU A 223 4.32 -28.29 9.19
CA GLU A 223 5.38 -28.14 8.18
C GLU A 223 5.24 -26.87 7.30
N TYR A 224 4.08 -26.21 7.31
CA TYR A 224 3.75 -25.06 6.45
C TYR A 224 3.52 -23.75 7.24
N GLY A 225 3.66 -23.78 8.57
CA GLY A 225 3.31 -22.67 9.45
C GLY A 225 1.80 -22.45 9.59
N ASP A 226 1.38 -21.27 10.03
CA ASP A 226 -0.02 -20.88 10.16
C ASP A 226 -0.71 -20.52 8.82
N ASP A 227 -1.98 -20.12 8.89
CA ASP A 227 -2.83 -19.77 7.74
C ASP A 227 -2.49 -18.39 7.11
N GLY A 228 -1.51 -17.67 7.65
CA GLY A 228 -1.22 -16.27 7.37
C GLY A 228 -1.62 -15.31 8.49
N THR A 229 -2.11 -15.81 9.63
CA THR A 229 -2.51 -14.99 10.78
C THR A 229 -1.34 -14.19 11.36
N ARG A 230 -0.20 -14.82 11.68
CA ARG A 230 0.99 -14.09 12.20
C ARG A 230 1.55 -13.12 11.18
N LYS A 231 1.49 -13.48 9.89
CA LYS A 231 1.85 -12.58 8.78
C LYS A 231 0.97 -11.32 8.76
N ALA A 232 -0.33 -11.46 8.96
CA ALA A 232 -1.24 -10.33 9.07
C ALA A 232 -0.90 -9.43 10.27
N TYR A 233 -0.61 -10.01 11.44
CA TYR A 233 -0.11 -9.22 12.58
C TYR A 233 1.17 -8.46 12.24
N GLY A 234 2.18 -9.13 11.67
CA GLY A 234 3.46 -8.51 11.32
C GLY A 234 3.32 -7.31 10.39
N THR A 235 2.53 -7.45 9.33
CA THR A 235 2.27 -6.37 8.36
C THR A 235 1.50 -5.20 8.98
N LEU A 236 0.43 -5.46 9.74
CA LEU A 236 -0.38 -4.42 10.39
C LEU A 236 0.41 -3.65 11.45
N ILE A 237 1.19 -4.34 12.29
CA ILE A 237 2.00 -3.73 13.35
C ILE A 237 3.15 -2.91 12.78
N THR A 238 3.81 -3.39 11.72
CA THR A 238 4.84 -2.62 11.02
C THR A 238 4.27 -1.36 10.39
N SER A 239 3.09 -1.46 9.76
CA SER A 239 2.39 -0.30 9.19
C SER A 239 2.05 0.71 10.28
N TYR A 240 1.56 0.25 11.44
CA TYR A 240 1.28 1.09 12.60
C TYR A 240 2.54 1.82 13.08
N TYR A 241 3.66 1.10 13.22
CA TYR A 241 4.94 1.68 13.66
C TYR A 241 5.37 2.86 12.78
N PHE A 242 5.40 2.66 11.47
CA PHE A 242 5.84 3.72 10.56
C PHE A 242 4.82 4.83 10.39
N ASN A 243 3.52 4.53 10.49
CA ASN A 243 2.46 5.55 10.46
C ASN A 243 2.45 6.44 11.73
N ASN A 244 3.03 6.00 12.85
CA ASN A 244 2.98 6.70 14.13
C ASN A 244 4.39 7.04 14.65
N ASP A 245 5.16 7.77 13.82
CA ASP A 245 6.46 8.34 14.18
C ASP A 245 7.50 7.34 14.70
N ARG A 246 7.38 6.06 14.35
CA ARG A 246 8.31 5.00 14.75
C ARG A 246 8.40 4.84 16.27
N ASN A 247 7.29 5.05 16.98
CA ASN A 247 7.22 4.81 18.43
C ASN A 247 7.12 3.32 18.74
N ILE A 248 8.25 2.71 19.12
CA ILE A 248 8.33 1.27 19.38
C ILE A 248 7.55 0.84 20.63
N GLU A 249 7.49 1.68 21.66
CA GLU A 249 6.81 1.35 22.91
C GLU A 249 5.28 1.32 22.71
N ASP A 250 4.75 2.35 22.03
CA ASP A 250 3.31 2.39 21.70
C ASP A 250 2.94 1.26 20.74
N THR A 251 3.79 0.98 19.75
CA THR A 251 3.59 -0.15 18.82
C THR A 251 3.55 -1.49 19.55
N LYS A 252 4.45 -1.71 20.50
CA LYS A 252 4.48 -2.92 21.33
C LYS A 252 3.23 -3.05 22.20
N ALA A 253 2.76 -1.94 22.76
CA ALA A 253 1.55 -1.91 23.56
C ALA A 253 0.33 -2.35 22.72
N ILE A 254 0.18 -1.81 21.50
CA ILE A 254 -0.86 -2.22 20.56
C ILE A 254 -0.73 -3.70 20.20
N PHE A 255 0.46 -4.19 19.84
CA PHE A 255 0.66 -5.61 19.54
C PHE A 255 0.23 -6.51 20.71
N THR A 256 0.70 -6.20 21.92
CA THR A 256 0.41 -6.98 23.14
C THR A 256 -1.07 -6.92 23.52
N GLU A 257 -1.76 -5.82 23.18
CA GLU A 257 -3.19 -5.70 23.39
C GLU A 257 -3.98 -6.69 22.53
N TYR A 258 -3.59 -6.92 21.27
CA TYR A 258 -4.38 -7.71 20.32
C TYR A 258 -3.86 -9.13 20.08
N TYR A 259 -2.60 -9.41 20.37
CA TYR A 259 -2.01 -10.73 20.20
C TYR A 259 -2.15 -11.56 21.49
N ARG A 260 -2.90 -12.67 21.44
CA ARG A 260 -3.32 -13.43 22.64
C ARG A 260 -2.59 -14.74 22.88
N ASN A 261 -1.74 -15.17 21.95
CA ASN A 261 -1.07 -16.45 22.08
C ASN A 261 0.08 -16.44 23.10
N PRO A 262 0.43 -17.59 23.68
CA PRO A 262 1.52 -17.71 24.66
C PRO A 262 2.91 -17.31 24.12
N ASP A 263 3.12 -17.38 22.81
CA ASP A 263 4.35 -17.00 22.09
C ASP A 263 4.47 -15.50 21.80
N VAL A 264 3.63 -14.65 22.41
CA VAL A 264 3.59 -13.19 22.19
C VAL A 264 4.97 -12.52 22.20
N ASN A 265 5.86 -12.91 23.11
CA ASN A 265 7.18 -12.29 23.20
C ASN A 265 8.10 -12.71 22.05
N GLU A 266 7.99 -13.95 21.57
CA GLU A 266 8.77 -14.47 20.45
C GLU A 266 8.36 -13.76 19.16
N ILE A 267 7.06 -13.75 18.86
CA ILE A 267 6.50 -13.08 17.69
C ILE A 267 6.77 -11.57 17.72
N TRP A 268 6.66 -10.92 18.88
CA TRP A 268 7.05 -9.52 19.02
C TRP A 268 8.52 -9.29 18.64
N ASN A 269 9.44 -10.10 19.18
CA ASN A 269 10.86 -9.91 18.95
C ASN A 269 11.23 -10.07 17.47
N GLU A 270 10.58 -10.99 16.77
CA GLU A 270 10.79 -11.15 15.33
C GLU A 270 10.22 -9.98 14.54
N ILE A 271 9.00 -9.52 14.85
CA ILE A 271 8.41 -8.31 14.24
C ILE A 271 9.32 -7.11 14.48
N GLU A 272 9.79 -6.89 15.71
CA GLU A 272 10.70 -5.81 16.07
C GLU A 272 12.03 -5.93 15.31
N SER A 273 12.55 -7.14 15.15
CA SER A 273 13.76 -7.40 14.36
C SER A 273 13.55 -7.04 12.88
N THR A 274 12.41 -7.41 12.30
CA THR A 274 12.02 -7.02 10.94
C THR A 274 11.89 -5.50 10.86
N ILE A 275 11.21 -4.85 11.81
CA ILE A 275 11.08 -3.39 11.87
C ILE A 275 12.44 -2.69 11.85
N LYS A 276 13.40 -3.17 12.64
CA LYS A 276 14.75 -2.59 12.71
C LYS A 276 15.59 -2.82 11.46
N SER A 277 15.21 -3.77 10.61
CA SER A 277 15.88 -4.00 9.33
C SER A 277 15.50 -2.98 8.26
N PHE A 278 14.36 -2.28 8.42
CA PHE A 278 13.99 -1.19 7.52
C PHE A 278 14.86 0.05 7.80
N GLY A 279 15.65 0.45 6.81
CA GLY A 279 16.57 1.60 6.89
C GLY A 279 15.94 2.98 6.65
N ILE A 280 14.64 3.14 6.93
CA ILE A 280 13.84 4.38 6.67
C ILE A 280 13.59 5.20 7.94
#